data_AF-A0A3E4UMW7-F1
#
_entry.id   AF-A0A3E4UMW7-F1
#
_cell.length_a   1.000
_cell.length_b   1.000
_cell.length_c   1.000
_cell.angle_alpha   90.00
_cell.angle_beta   90.00
_cell.angle_gamma   90.00
#
_symmetry.space_group_name_H-M   'P 1'
#
loop_
_entity.id
_entity.type
_entity.pdbx_description
1 polymer ?
#
loop_
_entity_poly.entity_id
_entity_poly.type
_entity_poly.pdbx_seq_one_letter_code
_entity_poly.pdbx_strand_id
1 'polypeptide(L)'
;MPDGRPIGITFSTEEKKYYYDTVTGKIITCDDLAYQIVEKILDGKVNEIVQLSESENLIESIRNIINVIEHEKIFALSKFEKMVDFGEYEDLIQNQLEQLTLELTEKCNLRCGYCIYNEACEKNRDFGDKDMDEETALKAIDYAKTHSGKLIRCILDIMVESHW
;
A
#
# COMPACT_ATOMS: atom_id res chain seq x y z
N MET A 1 28.27 -5.78 -7.64
CA MET A 1 27.36 -4.94 -6.83
C MET A 1 26.00 -5.59 -6.94
N PRO A 2 25.15 -5.64 -5.90
CA PRO A 2 23.82 -6.21 -6.09
C PRO A 2 23.09 -5.37 -7.16
N ASP A 3 22.59 -6.05 -8.17
CA ASP A 3 21.89 -5.45 -9.29
C ASP A 3 20.61 -4.79 -8.74
N GLY A 4 20.46 -3.48 -8.91
CA GLY A 4 19.34 -2.75 -8.35
C GLY A 4 19.46 -1.24 -8.55
N ARG A 5 18.34 -0.53 -8.36
CA ARG A 5 18.27 0.94 -8.34
C ARG A 5 17.63 1.42 -7.05
N PRO A 6 17.89 2.65 -6.60
CA PRO A 6 17.08 3.26 -5.56
C PRO A 6 15.60 3.28 -5.95
N ILE A 7 14.73 2.98 -5.00
CA ILE A 7 13.27 3.10 -5.17
C ILE A 7 12.75 4.08 -4.13
N GLY A 8 11.98 5.04 -4.61
CA GLY A 8 11.42 6.11 -3.80
C GLY A 8 10.49 6.96 -4.65
N ILE A 9 9.81 7.88 -3.98
CA ILE A 9 8.88 8.82 -4.62
C ILE A 9 9.03 10.20 -4.01
N THR A 10 9.03 11.20 -4.88
CA THR A 10 8.91 12.60 -4.48
C THR A 10 7.44 13.01 -4.45
N PHE A 11 7.06 13.80 -3.45
CA PHE A 11 5.71 14.35 -3.35
C PHE A 11 5.73 15.71 -2.67
N SER A 12 4.66 16.47 -2.82
CA SER A 12 4.51 17.79 -2.21
C SER A 12 3.17 17.93 -1.50
N THR A 13 3.17 18.75 -0.47
CA THR A 13 1.97 19.31 0.16
C THR A 13 1.86 20.78 -0.24
N GLU A 14 0.85 21.49 0.26
CA GLU A 14 0.69 22.93 0.03
C GLU A 14 1.90 23.74 0.55
N GLU A 15 2.62 23.24 1.55
CA GLU A 15 3.69 23.99 2.22
C GLU A 15 5.10 23.49 1.91
N LYS A 16 5.27 22.18 1.66
CA LYS A 16 6.59 21.53 1.65
C LYS A 16 6.72 20.44 0.60
N LYS A 17 7.97 20.14 0.28
CA LYS A 17 8.38 19.09 -0.65
C LYS A 17 9.10 17.98 0.09
N TYR A 18 8.89 16.74 -0.36
CA TYR A 18 9.35 15.55 0.34
C TYR A 18 9.90 14.49 -0.61
N TYR A 19 10.81 13.68 -0.08
CA TYR A 19 11.26 12.43 -0.66
C TYR A 19 10.95 11.28 0.31
N TYR A 20 10.24 10.27 -0.16
CA TYR A 20 10.02 9.00 0.54
C TYR A 20 10.94 7.93 -0.02
N ASP A 21 11.84 7.43 0.80
CA ASP A 21 12.76 6.34 0.48
C ASP A 21 12.13 4.99 0.86
N THR A 22 11.78 4.16 -0.12
CA THR A 22 11.01 2.94 0.17
C THR A 22 11.85 1.84 0.83
N VAL A 23 13.17 1.93 0.74
CA VAL A 23 14.07 0.91 1.31
C VAL A 23 14.23 1.12 2.80
N THR A 24 14.35 2.36 3.25
CA THR A 24 14.49 2.71 4.67
C THR A 24 13.15 3.06 5.34
N GLY A 25 12.12 3.39 4.57
CA GLY A 25 10.83 3.88 5.07
C GLY A 25 10.88 5.34 5.56
N LYS A 26 11.94 6.09 5.25
CA LYS A 26 12.14 7.47 5.73
C LYS A 26 11.50 8.49 4.81
N ILE A 27 11.01 9.59 5.40
CA ILE A 27 10.52 10.78 4.69
C ILE A 27 11.45 11.94 5.00
N ILE A 28 12.06 12.52 3.97
CA ILE A 28 13.00 13.63 4.06
C ILE A 28 12.33 14.87 3.47
N THR A 29 12.45 16.03 4.14
CA THR A 29 12.00 17.30 3.57
C THR A 29 13.04 17.83 2.60
N CYS A 30 12.59 18.36 1.47
CA CYS A 30 13.44 18.92 0.42
C CYS A 30 13.09 20.40 0.20
N ASP A 31 14.10 21.21 -0.12
CA ASP A 31 13.87 22.46 -0.84
C ASP A 31 13.62 22.17 -2.34
N ASP A 32 13.34 23.23 -3.11
CA ASP A 32 12.99 23.10 -4.53
C ASP A 32 14.09 22.45 -5.37
N LEU A 33 15.35 22.79 -5.11
CA LEU A 33 16.48 22.30 -5.89
C LEU A 33 16.80 20.85 -5.50
N ALA A 34 16.82 20.54 -4.21
CA ALA A 34 16.99 19.18 -3.72
C ALA A 34 15.90 18.26 -4.24
N TYR A 35 14.65 18.71 -4.29
CA TYR A 35 13.54 17.96 -4.85
C TYR A 35 13.76 17.60 -6.33
N GLN A 36 14.15 18.57 -7.16
CA GLN A 36 14.43 18.34 -8.58
C GLN A 36 15.64 17.40 -8.77
N ILE A 37 16.68 17.54 -7.95
CA ILE A 37 17.84 16.64 -7.99
C ILE A 37 17.42 15.20 -7.69
N VAL A 38 16.62 15.01 -6.63
CA VAL A 38 16.09 13.68 -6.25
C VAL A 38 15.29 13.07 -7.39
N GLU A 39 14.41 13.84 -8.06
CA GLU A 39 13.65 13.35 -9.22
C GLU A 39 14.57 12.86 -10.34
N LYS A 40 15.63 13.62 -10.67
CA LYS A 40 16.61 13.19 -11.69
C LYS A 40 17.38 11.94 -11.28
N ILE A 41 17.69 11.77 -9.99
CA ILE A 41 18.33 10.54 -9.47
C ILE A 41 17.40 9.34 -9.65
N LEU A 42 16.14 9.45 -9.24
CA LEU A 42 15.15 8.37 -9.33
C LEU A 42 14.83 7.99 -10.79
N ASP A 43 14.81 8.98 -11.68
CA ASP A 43 14.63 8.79 -13.12
C ASP A 43 15.85 8.19 -13.84
N GLY A 44 17.00 8.05 -13.15
CA GLY A 44 18.26 7.65 -13.77
C GLY A 44 18.87 8.71 -14.71
N LYS A 45 18.41 9.96 -14.62
CA LYS A 45 18.82 11.11 -15.44
C LYS A 45 19.84 11.99 -14.72
N VAL A 46 20.79 11.39 -14.01
CA VAL A 46 21.81 12.10 -13.20
C VAL A 46 22.60 13.12 -14.02
N ASN A 47 22.85 12.84 -15.31
CA ASN A 47 23.55 13.76 -16.20
C ASN A 47 22.81 15.07 -16.47
N GLU A 48 21.50 15.14 -16.24
CA GLU A 48 20.69 16.35 -16.43
C GLU A 48 20.72 17.27 -15.20
N ILE A 49 21.26 16.81 -14.06
CA ILE A 49 21.32 17.60 -12.80
C ILE A 49 22.09 18.90 -13.00
N VAL A 50 23.12 18.89 -13.85
CA VAL A 50 23.96 20.08 -14.15
C VAL A 50 23.19 21.23 -14.81
N GLN A 51 21.96 20.98 -15.28
CA GLN A 51 21.11 21.97 -15.95
C GLN A 51 20.10 22.65 -15.00
N LEU A 52 20.01 22.21 -13.74
CA LEU A 52 18.95 22.63 -12.81
C LEU A 52 19.19 24.02 -12.18
N SER A 53 20.44 24.43 -12.02
CA SER A 53 20.80 25.67 -11.32
C SER A 53 22.22 26.11 -11.68
N GLU A 54 22.58 27.35 -11.30
CA GLU A 54 23.96 27.84 -11.30
C GLU A 54 24.87 26.94 -10.46
N SER A 55 26.14 26.82 -10.88
CA SER A 55 27.09 25.85 -10.37
C SER A 55 27.29 25.91 -8.84
N GLU A 56 27.31 27.11 -8.25
CA GLU A 56 27.60 27.26 -6.81
C GLU A 56 26.46 26.70 -5.94
N ASN A 57 25.22 27.12 -6.21
CA ASN A 57 24.02 26.62 -5.53
C ASN A 57 23.82 25.11 -5.75
N LEU A 58 24.13 24.64 -6.96
CA LEU A 58 24.02 23.22 -7.30
C LEU A 58 25.02 22.38 -6.50
N ILE A 59 26.27 22.83 -6.41
CA ILE A 59 27.32 22.14 -5.66
C ILE A 59 26.95 22.08 -4.17
N GLU A 60 26.43 23.16 -3.59
CA GLU A 60 25.98 23.18 -2.19
C GLU A 60 24.84 22.19 -1.96
N SER A 61 23.81 22.21 -2.82
CA SER A 61 22.67 21.29 -2.71
C SER A 61 23.09 19.83 -2.86
N ILE A 62 23.99 19.52 -3.80
CA ILE A 62 24.54 18.16 -3.99
C ILE A 62 25.31 17.72 -2.73
N ARG A 63 26.13 18.59 -2.13
CA ARG A 63 26.84 18.26 -0.89
C ARG A 63 25.89 17.96 0.25
N ASN A 64 24.83 18.75 0.40
CA ASN A 64 23.80 18.52 1.41
C ASN A 64 23.11 17.17 1.20
N ILE A 65 22.75 16.83 -0.05
CA ILE A 65 22.16 15.53 -0.39
C ILE A 65 23.13 14.38 -0.06
N ILE A 66 24.41 14.49 -0.42
CA ILE A 66 25.43 13.47 -0.10
C ILE A 66 25.50 13.26 1.41
N ASN A 67 25.55 14.34 2.19
CA ASN A 67 25.57 14.25 3.65
C ASN A 67 24.33 13.53 4.21
N VAL A 68 23.14 13.85 3.67
CA VAL A 68 21.90 13.15 4.06
C VAL A 68 21.95 11.68 3.66
N ILE A 69 22.45 11.33 2.48
CA ILE A 69 22.63 9.93 2.04
C ILE A 69 23.53 9.17 3.01
N GLU A 70 24.66 9.77 3.40
CA GLU A 70 25.63 9.13 4.27
C GLU A 70 25.10 8.92 5.70
N HIS A 71 24.37 9.90 6.24
CA HIS A 71 23.83 9.83 7.60
C HIS A 71 22.54 9.03 7.70
N GLU A 72 21.61 9.23 6.76
CA GLU A 72 20.28 8.60 6.79
C GLU A 72 20.24 7.25 6.08
N LYS A 73 21.28 6.90 5.32
CA LYS A 73 21.39 5.65 4.54
C LYS A 73 20.25 5.48 3.52
N ILE A 74 19.73 6.60 3.01
CA ILE A 74 18.72 6.66 1.94
C ILE A 74 19.36 6.36 0.57
N PHE A 75 18.53 6.11 -0.44
CA PHE A 75 18.94 5.64 -1.77
C PHE A 75 19.69 4.30 -1.76
N ALA A 76 19.47 3.48 -0.73
CA ALA A 76 19.96 2.11 -0.72
C ALA A 76 19.39 1.33 -1.92
N LEU A 77 20.19 0.44 -2.48
CA LEU A 77 19.76 -0.39 -3.61
C LEU A 77 18.65 -1.34 -3.15
N SER A 78 17.50 -1.26 -3.80
CA SER A 78 16.39 -2.15 -3.54
C SER A 78 16.66 -3.53 -4.15
N LYS A 79 16.23 -4.59 -3.45
CA LYS A 79 16.15 -5.95 -4.03
C LYS A 79 14.98 -6.11 -5.00
N PHE A 80 14.03 -5.18 -4.96
CA PHE A 80 12.89 -5.11 -5.85
C PHE A 80 13.20 -4.14 -6.99
N GLU A 81 12.81 -4.45 -8.23
CA GLU A 81 13.07 -3.60 -9.40
C GLU A 81 12.06 -2.45 -9.56
N LYS A 82 10.87 -2.61 -8.98
CA LYS A 82 9.74 -1.66 -8.99
C LYS A 82 8.81 -1.92 -7.82
N MET A 83 8.01 -0.91 -7.48
CA MET A 83 6.86 -1.04 -6.58
C MET A 83 5.73 -1.76 -7.32
N VAL A 84 5.88 -3.08 -7.53
CA VAL A 84 4.92 -4.05 -8.12
C VAL A 84 4.52 -3.81 -9.59
N ASP A 85 4.52 -4.88 -10.41
CA ASP A 85 3.70 -4.94 -11.63
C ASP A 85 2.41 -5.70 -11.35
N PHE A 86 1.32 -5.26 -11.95
CA PHE A 86 0.00 -5.87 -11.82
C PHE A 86 -0.21 -7.04 -12.79
N GLY A 87 0.82 -7.86 -13.00
CA GLY A 87 0.91 -8.77 -14.15
C GLY A 87 0.33 -10.18 -13.98
N GLU A 88 -0.04 -10.59 -12.76
CA GLU A 88 -0.42 -11.99 -12.48
C GLU A 88 -1.69 -12.09 -11.60
N TYR A 89 -2.72 -11.31 -11.92
CA TYR A 89 -3.98 -11.37 -11.17
C TYR A 89 -4.66 -12.72 -11.28
N GLU A 90 -4.60 -13.38 -12.44
CA GLU A 90 -5.31 -14.64 -12.65
C GLU A 90 -4.83 -15.73 -11.68
N ASP A 91 -3.52 -15.87 -11.47
CA ASP A 91 -2.97 -16.83 -10.51
C ASP A 91 -3.23 -16.40 -9.06
N LEU A 92 -3.09 -15.10 -8.76
CA LEU A 92 -3.40 -14.57 -7.42
C LEU A 92 -4.85 -14.85 -7.02
N ILE A 93 -5.80 -14.61 -7.94
CA ILE A 93 -7.23 -14.82 -7.71
C ILE A 93 -7.56 -16.31 -7.59
N GLN A 94 -6.91 -17.17 -8.39
CA GLN A 94 -7.25 -18.58 -8.42
C GLN A 94 -6.58 -19.39 -7.31
N ASN A 95 -5.32 -19.09 -6.96
CA ASN A 95 -4.48 -19.99 -6.16
C ASN A 95 -3.86 -19.34 -4.92
N GLN A 96 -4.06 -18.03 -4.71
CA GLN A 96 -3.47 -17.30 -3.59
C GLN A 96 -4.53 -16.62 -2.73
N LEU A 97 -5.63 -17.31 -2.45
CA LEU A 97 -6.61 -16.84 -1.48
C LEU A 97 -5.96 -16.74 -0.09
N GLU A 98 -5.83 -15.52 0.44
CA GLU A 98 -5.20 -15.27 1.75
C GLU A 98 -6.23 -15.16 2.89
N GLN A 99 -7.44 -14.70 2.58
CA GLN A 99 -8.48 -14.44 3.57
C GLN A 99 -9.87 -14.87 3.07
N LEU A 100 -10.62 -15.52 3.96
CA LEU A 100 -12.05 -15.78 3.81
C LEU A 100 -12.79 -15.02 4.93
N THR A 101 -13.76 -14.19 4.57
CA THR A 101 -14.65 -13.51 5.52
C THR A 101 -16.05 -14.10 5.35
N LEU A 102 -16.60 -14.70 6.41
CA LEU A 102 -17.93 -15.30 6.41
C LEU A 102 -18.91 -14.42 7.18
N GLU A 103 -19.93 -13.92 6.49
CA GLU A 103 -21.05 -13.23 7.13
C GLU A 103 -22.00 -14.27 7.73
N LEU A 104 -21.85 -14.55 9.03
CA LEU A 104 -22.61 -15.61 9.69
C LEU A 104 -24.08 -15.26 9.90
N THR A 105 -24.40 -13.98 9.99
CA THR A 105 -25.78 -13.48 10.09
C THR A 105 -25.88 -12.09 9.49
N GLU A 106 -26.99 -11.82 8.80
CA GLU A 106 -27.39 -10.51 8.30
C GLU A 106 -28.03 -9.65 9.40
N LYS A 107 -28.35 -10.25 10.56
CA LYS A 107 -29.01 -9.57 11.68
C LYS A 107 -28.00 -8.70 12.42
N CYS A 108 -28.35 -7.43 12.58
CA CYS A 108 -27.62 -6.51 13.43
C CYS A 108 -28.63 -5.80 14.33
N ASN A 109 -28.36 -5.70 15.63
CA ASN A 109 -29.19 -4.94 16.55
C ASN A 109 -28.80 -3.45 16.64
N LEU A 110 -27.82 -3.01 15.83
CA LEU A 110 -27.41 -1.63 15.68
C LEU A 110 -27.88 -1.06 14.33
N ARG A 111 -28.02 0.26 14.24
CA ARG A 111 -28.36 0.99 13.00
C ARG A 111 -27.34 2.10 12.75
N CYS A 112 -26.07 1.71 12.67
CA CYS A 112 -24.98 2.65 12.50
C CYS A 112 -25.10 3.35 11.13
N GLY A 113 -25.11 4.69 11.12
CA GLY A 113 -25.25 5.48 9.88
C GLY A 113 -24.05 5.38 8.92
N TYR A 114 -22.91 4.87 9.38
CA TYR A 114 -21.74 4.57 8.56
C TYR A 114 -21.66 3.09 8.13
N CYS A 115 -22.65 2.26 8.50
CA CYS A 115 -22.67 0.86 8.09
C CYS A 115 -22.99 0.76 6.61
N ILE A 116 -22.25 -0.09 5.90
CA ILE A 116 -22.50 -0.36 4.47
C ILE A 116 -23.86 -1.03 4.23
N TYR A 117 -24.43 -1.68 5.26
CA TYR A 117 -25.75 -2.29 5.22
C TYR A 117 -26.86 -1.35 5.68
N ASN A 118 -26.59 -0.05 5.84
CA ASN A 118 -27.61 0.93 6.12
C ASN A 118 -28.36 1.32 4.83
N GLU A 119 -29.67 1.57 4.92
CA GLU A 119 -30.51 2.05 3.82
C GLU A 119 -29.96 3.30 3.08
N ALA A 120 -29.17 4.14 3.74
CA ALA A 120 -28.52 5.29 3.12
C ALA A 120 -27.43 4.89 2.10
N CYS A 121 -26.98 3.63 2.08
CA CYS A 121 -25.97 3.12 1.17
C CYS A 121 -26.60 2.47 -0.07
N GLU A 122 -26.92 3.27 -1.09
CA GLU A 122 -27.64 2.82 -2.29
C GLU A 122 -26.97 1.69 -3.09
N LYS A 123 -25.67 1.47 -2.91
CA LYS A 123 -24.89 0.46 -3.67
C LYS A 123 -24.86 -0.92 -3.02
N ASN A 124 -25.34 -1.04 -1.80
CA ASN A 124 -25.33 -2.29 -1.04
C ASN A 124 -26.76 -2.67 -0.67
N ARG A 125 -26.95 -3.91 -0.22
CA ARG A 125 -28.21 -4.33 0.40
C ARG A 125 -28.35 -3.70 1.78
N ASP A 126 -29.58 -3.60 2.26
CA ASP A 126 -29.89 -3.20 3.64
C ASP A 126 -29.64 -4.36 4.63
N PHE A 127 -29.78 -4.08 5.92
CA PHE A 127 -29.79 -5.07 7.00
C PHE A 127 -30.82 -6.17 6.71
N GLY A 128 -30.46 -7.41 7.03
CA GLY A 128 -31.30 -8.57 6.76
C GLY A 128 -31.56 -9.40 8.02
N ASP A 129 -32.27 -10.51 7.84
CA ASP A 129 -32.63 -11.43 8.93
C ASP A 129 -32.17 -12.87 8.67
N LYS A 130 -31.24 -13.08 7.71
CA LYS A 130 -30.76 -14.41 7.34
C LYS A 130 -29.55 -14.80 8.18
N ASP A 131 -29.50 -16.06 8.58
CA ASP A 131 -28.31 -16.68 9.13
C ASP A 131 -27.69 -17.59 8.06
N MET A 132 -26.36 -17.64 8.02
CA MET A 132 -25.62 -18.58 7.18
C MET A 132 -25.85 -20.00 7.70
N ASP A 133 -26.20 -20.93 6.82
CA ASP A 133 -26.29 -22.33 7.19
C ASP A 133 -24.89 -22.98 7.32
N GLU A 134 -24.78 -23.98 8.18
CA GLU A 134 -23.52 -24.68 8.48
C GLU A 134 -22.92 -25.33 7.23
N GLU A 135 -23.74 -25.88 6.33
CA GLU A 135 -23.27 -26.53 5.10
C GLU A 135 -22.57 -25.52 4.19
N THR A 136 -23.13 -24.31 4.04
CA THR A 136 -22.53 -23.22 3.29
C THR A 136 -21.20 -22.77 3.92
N ALA A 137 -21.14 -22.62 5.25
CA ALA A 137 -19.92 -22.25 5.95
C ALA A 137 -18.79 -23.27 5.72
N LEU A 138 -19.10 -24.57 5.81
CA LEU A 138 -18.14 -25.65 5.56
C LEU A 138 -17.68 -25.68 4.11
N LYS A 139 -18.60 -25.52 3.14
CA LYS A 139 -18.25 -25.43 1.71
C LYS A 139 -17.31 -24.26 1.42
N ALA A 140 -17.52 -23.11 2.06
CA ALA A 140 -16.66 -21.95 1.90
C ALA A 140 -15.25 -22.21 2.48
N ILE A 141 -15.15 -22.90 3.62
CA ILE A 141 -13.87 -23.31 4.21
C ILE A 141 -13.13 -24.33 3.32
N ASP A 142 -13.84 -25.30 2.76
CA ASP A 142 -13.26 -26.29 1.83
C ASP A 142 -12.76 -25.62 0.54
N TYR A 143 -13.53 -24.67 0.01
CA TYR A 143 -13.11 -23.83 -1.12
C TYR A 143 -11.83 -23.06 -0.76
N ALA A 144 -11.83 -22.40 0.40
CA ALA A 144 -10.68 -21.64 0.87
C ALA A 144 -9.41 -22.50 0.99
N LYS A 145 -9.54 -23.69 1.58
CA LYS A 145 -8.44 -24.65 1.74
C LYS A 145 -7.85 -25.12 0.41
N THR A 146 -8.67 -25.25 -0.63
CA THR A 146 -8.24 -25.73 -1.96
C THR A 146 -7.64 -24.63 -2.83
N HIS A 147 -7.92 -23.36 -2.52
CA HIS A 147 -7.48 -22.20 -3.30
C HIS A 147 -6.51 -21.28 -2.54
N SER A 148 -6.14 -21.64 -1.30
CA SER A 148 -5.07 -20.99 -0.55
C SER A 148 -3.76 -21.74 -0.79
N GLY A 149 -2.78 -21.12 -1.45
CA GLY A 149 -1.47 -21.74 -1.68
C GLY A 149 -0.67 -22.06 -0.40
N LYS A 150 -1.09 -21.56 0.78
CA LYS A 150 -0.44 -21.79 2.08
C LYS A 150 -1.46 -21.84 3.25
N LEU A 151 -1.28 -20.98 4.25
CA LEU A 151 -2.13 -20.80 5.42
C LEU A 151 -3.15 -19.70 5.11
N ILE A 152 -4.42 -19.99 5.31
CA ILE A 152 -5.52 -19.05 5.10
C ILE A 152 -6.02 -18.49 6.42
N ARG A 153 -6.31 -17.19 6.44
CA ARG A 153 -6.98 -16.53 7.57
C ARG A 153 -8.48 -16.57 7.36
N CYS A 154 -9.19 -17.26 8.25
CA CYS A 154 -10.65 -17.20 8.29
C CYS A 154 -11.09 -16.17 9.32
N ILE A 155 -11.93 -15.22 8.89
CA ILE A 155 -12.60 -14.25 9.76
C ILE A 155 -14.08 -14.58 9.74
N LEU A 156 -14.62 -14.85 10.94
CA LEU A 156 -16.05 -15.00 11.14
C LEU A 156 -16.59 -13.63 11.49
N ASP A 157 -17.42 -13.06 10.60
CA ASP A 157 -18.09 -11.79 10.83
C ASP A 157 -19.48 -12.08 11.39
N ILE A 158 -19.67 -11.72 12.66
CA ILE A 158 -20.94 -11.81 13.35
C ILE A 158 -21.42 -10.38 13.51
N MET A 159 -22.42 -9.99 12.73
CA MET A 159 -23.09 -8.72 12.93
C MET A 159 -23.85 -8.79 14.26
N VAL A 160 -23.70 -7.75 15.08
CA VAL A 160 -23.95 -7.83 16.52
C VAL A 160 -25.36 -8.37 16.83
N GLU A 161 -25.40 -9.59 17.35
CA GLU A 161 -26.56 -10.21 17.99
C GLU A 161 -26.37 -10.13 19.51
N SER A 162 -27.22 -9.37 20.19
CA SER A 162 -27.33 -9.42 21.65
C SER A 162 -28.40 -10.44 22.03
N HIS A 163 -27.98 -11.64 22.40
CA HIS A 163 -28.82 -12.56 23.15
C HIS A 163 -28.73 -12.19 24.65
N TRP A 164 -29.80 -11.61 25.20
CA TRP A 164 -30.18 -11.83 26.60
C TRP A 164 -31.26 -12.90 26.63
#